data_AF-A0A672M853-F1
#
_entry.id   AF-A0A672M853-F1
#
_cell.length_a   1.000
_cell.length_b   1.000
_cell.length_c   1.000
_cell.angle_alpha   90.00
_cell.angle_beta   90.00
_cell.angle_gamma   90.00
#
_symmetry.space_group_name_H-M   'P 1'
#
loop_
_entity.id
_entity.type
_entity.pdbx_description
1 polymer ?
#
loop_
_entity_poly.entity_id
_entity_poly.type
_entity_poly.pdbx_seq_one_letter_code
_entity_poly.pdbx_strand_id
1 'polypeptide(L)'
;MPFLGQDWRSPGWSWIKTEDGWKRFEYFNHKLGDNINELSLEELDNDKENVYVGDVCEVAAKKRKKDFFNNNTKSQFLFQERWIYVQKESTRERHGYCTLGEAFNRLDFSSAIQDVRRFNYVVNLLQLIAKSQLTSLSGAAQKNYFNVLEKIVRKILDDHQNPRLIKALLNDLSSALCILIREVGKSVLIGNINIWVCRLETILNWQQQLNNLQIPKQVSNGMTLSDLPLHMQNNILYKFSDACDIINLGQATPTLHMLSEDRHLWKKLCQFHFAEKQFCRHLILSEKGHVDWKLMFFTLQKYYPQKEQYGDTLQFCKHCSILFWNVRNPYLNVKHSGL
;
A
#
# COMPACT_ATOMS: atom_id res chain seq x y z
N MET A 1 8.16 -13.76 -21.84
CA MET A 1 7.48 -12.91 -20.83
C MET A 1 6.00 -12.84 -21.19
N PRO A 2 5.08 -13.06 -20.25
CA PRO A 2 3.79 -12.40 -20.37
C PRO A 2 3.48 -11.65 -19.06
N PHE A 3 3.71 -10.33 -19.10
CA PHE A 3 3.09 -9.40 -18.18
C PHE A 3 1.67 -9.16 -18.70
N LEU A 4 0.65 -9.60 -17.95
CA LEU A 4 -0.77 -9.42 -18.31
C LEU A 4 -1.41 -8.26 -17.52
N GLY A 5 -0.61 -7.29 -17.07
CA GLY A 5 -1.08 -6.03 -16.49
C GLY A 5 -0.60 -4.85 -17.35
N GLN A 6 -1.46 -3.84 -17.52
CA GLN A 6 -1.07 -2.56 -18.14
C GLN A 6 -0.11 -1.75 -17.24
N ASP A 7 0.05 -2.14 -15.97
CA ASP A 7 0.95 -1.49 -15.04
C ASP A 7 2.15 -2.39 -14.69
N TRP A 8 3.37 -1.94 -14.98
CA TRP A 8 4.61 -2.60 -14.53
C TRP A 8 4.87 -2.40 -13.03
N ARG A 9 4.09 -1.53 -12.38
CA ARG A 9 4.21 -1.14 -10.96
C ARG A 9 3.24 -1.86 -10.03
N SER A 10 2.31 -2.67 -10.56
CA SER A 10 1.82 -3.86 -9.85
C SER A 10 3.05 -4.71 -9.65
N PRO A 11 3.66 -4.67 -8.46
CA PRO A 11 5.08 -4.79 -8.44
C PRO A 11 5.34 -6.27 -8.67
N GLY A 12 6.02 -6.51 -9.79
CA GLY A 12 6.33 -7.85 -10.23
C GLY A 12 7.30 -8.48 -9.23
N TRP A 13 8.19 -9.31 -9.74
CA TRP A 13 9.23 -9.87 -8.90
C TRP A 13 10.23 -8.78 -8.49
N SER A 14 10.59 -8.74 -7.21
CA SER A 14 11.74 -7.99 -6.73
C SER A 14 13.01 -8.67 -7.23
N TRP A 15 14.06 -7.90 -7.52
CA TRP A 15 15.33 -8.43 -8.02
C TRP A 15 16.49 -7.93 -7.15
N ILE A 16 17.43 -8.81 -6.84
CA ILE A 16 18.66 -8.51 -6.10
C ILE A 16 19.83 -8.67 -7.05
N LYS A 17 20.78 -7.74 -6.99
CA LYS A 17 22.07 -7.88 -7.66
C LYS A 17 22.95 -8.84 -6.85
N THR A 18 23.30 -9.96 -7.45
CA THR A 18 24.27 -10.95 -6.95
C THR A 18 25.58 -10.84 -7.73
N GLU A 19 26.65 -11.49 -7.26
CA GLU A 19 27.94 -11.53 -7.95
C GLU A 19 27.81 -12.08 -9.39
N ASP A 20 26.91 -13.06 -9.59
CA ASP A 20 26.63 -13.68 -10.89
C ASP A 20 25.52 -12.99 -11.72
N GLY A 21 25.07 -11.79 -11.33
CA GLY A 21 24.06 -11.03 -12.08
C GLY A 21 22.82 -10.62 -11.28
N TRP A 22 21.62 -10.75 -11.84
CA TRP A 22 20.37 -10.37 -11.17
C TRP A 22 19.53 -11.60 -10.85
N LYS A 23 19.23 -11.82 -9.57
CA LYS A 23 18.39 -12.92 -9.09
C LYS A 23 17.04 -12.39 -8.60
N ARG A 24 15.97 -13.16 -8.79
CA ARG A 24 14.66 -12.84 -8.21
C ARG A 24 14.68 -13.01 -6.70
N PHE A 25 14.10 -12.04 -6.01
CA PHE A 25 13.80 -12.08 -4.59
C PHE A 25 12.50 -12.87 -4.39
N GLU A 26 12.59 -14.04 -3.77
CA GLU A 26 11.44 -14.89 -3.47
C GLU A 26 11.06 -14.71 -2.00
N TYR A 27 9.91 -14.08 -1.72
CA TYR A 27 9.41 -13.87 -0.36
C TYR A 27 8.92 -15.17 0.32
N PHE A 28 8.78 -16.27 -0.44
CA PHE A 28 8.27 -17.55 0.05
C PHE A 28 9.26 -18.69 -0.24
N ASN A 29 10.20 -18.91 0.68
CA ASN A 29 10.76 -20.25 0.83
C ASN A 29 9.65 -21.13 1.43
N HIS A 30 9.03 -21.95 0.58
CA HIS A 30 7.98 -22.89 0.95
C HIS A 30 8.50 -24.08 1.80
N LYS A 31 9.57 -23.89 2.59
CA LYS A 31 10.23 -24.89 3.43
C LYS A 31 10.03 -24.70 4.94
N LEU A 32 9.23 -23.73 5.38
CA LEU A 32 8.88 -23.58 6.79
C LEU A 32 7.49 -24.17 7.11
N GLY A 33 7.21 -25.36 6.56
CA GLY A 33 5.99 -26.12 6.82
C GLY A 33 6.08 -27.05 8.03
N ASP A 34 7.28 -27.42 8.48
CA ASP A 34 7.42 -28.60 9.36
C ASP A 34 8.18 -28.39 10.68
N ASN A 35 8.61 -27.18 11.06
CA ASN A 35 9.31 -26.97 12.34
C ASN A 35 8.90 -25.67 13.06
N ILE A 36 7.73 -25.68 13.72
CA ILE A 36 7.26 -24.57 14.59
C ILE A 36 7.41 -24.90 16.09
N ASN A 37 8.13 -25.96 16.46
CA ASN A 37 8.20 -26.37 17.87
C ASN A 37 9.54 -26.16 18.60
N GLU A 38 10.53 -25.43 18.06
CA GLU A 38 11.84 -25.40 18.75
C GLU A 38 12.70 -24.13 18.60
N LEU A 39 12.09 -22.94 18.51
CA LEU A 39 12.82 -21.68 18.67
C LEU A 39 12.07 -20.78 19.65
N SER A 40 12.02 -21.25 20.89
CA SER A 40 11.61 -20.48 22.05
C SER A 40 12.84 -19.99 22.80
N LEU A 41 12.84 -18.70 23.16
CA LEU A 41 13.66 -18.10 24.22
C LEU A 41 15.17 -18.21 24.05
N GLU A 42 15.78 -17.20 23.43
CA GLU A 42 17.04 -16.60 23.87
C GLU A 42 17.30 -15.35 23.00
N GLU A 43 17.96 -14.35 23.57
CA GLU A 43 18.38 -13.09 22.93
C GLU A 43 17.35 -11.94 22.87
N LEU A 44 17.03 -11.38 24.05
CA LEU A 44 16.95 -9.91 24.23
C LEU A 44 16.91 -9.58 25.73
N ASP A 45 18.03 -9.80 26.41
CA ASP A 45 18.28 -9.21 27.73
C ASP A 45 19.79 -9.00 27.90
N ASN A 46 20.29 -7.90 27.34
CA ASN A 46 21.46 -7.19 27.84
C ASN A 46 21.54 -5.83 27.14
N ASP A 47 21.17 -4.79 27.89
CA ASP A 47 22.03 -3.62 28.07
C ASP A 47 21.38 -2.69 29.10
N LYS A 48 21.91 -2.76 30.32
CA LYS A 48 21.78 -1.70 31.32
C LYS A 48 23.07 -0.91 31.29
N GLU A 49 22.99 0.39 31.01
CA GLU A 49 23.84 1.36 31.70
C GLU A 49 23.20 2.76 31.73
N ASN A 50 23.60 3.51 32.75
CA ASN A 50 22.80 4.48 33.49
C ASN A 50 22.88 5.92 32.97
N VAL A 51 21.95 6.74 33.48
CA VAL A 51 22.16 8.06 34.13
C VAL A 51 21.06 9.05 33.71
N TYR A 52 20.14 9.36 34.64
CA TYR A 52 19.82 10.75 35.01
C TYR A 52 19.03 10.77 36.32
N VAL A 53 19.56 11.49 37.31
CA VAL A 53 18.89 11.91 38.55
C VAL A 53 18.19 13.23 38.27
N GLY A 54 16.94 13.40 38.71
CA GLY A 54 16.18 14.64 38.59
C GLY A 54 14.76 14.46 39.09
N ASP A 55 14.62 14.69 40.39
CA ASP A 55 13.43 14.55 41.23
C ASP A 55 12.27 15.49 40.85
N VAL A 56 11.09 15.23 41.47
CA VAL A 56 9.89 16.06 41.62
C VAL A 56 8.72 15.81 40.64
N CYS A 57 7.85 14.85 40.99
CA CYS A 57 6.46 15.10 41.45
C CYS A 57 5.66 13.78 41.59
N GLU A 58 5.92 13.05 42.68
CA GLU A 58 5.12 11.90 43.13
C GLU A 58 3.84 12.34 43.87
N VAL A 59 2.74 12.70 43.19
CA VAL A 59 1.40 12.63 43.84
C VAL A 59 0.25 12.40 42.84
N ALA A 60 0.32 11.37 41.99
CA ALA A 60 -0.88 10.90 41.25
C ALA A 60 -0.83 9.43 40.78
N ALA A 61 0.18 8.65 41.17
CA ALA A 61 0.52 7.38 40.51
C ALA A 61 -0.10 6.12 41.14
N LYS A 62 -1.09 6.22 42.04
CA LYS A 62 -1.68 5.04 42.71
C LYS A 62 -3.04 4.57 42.18
N LYS A 63 -3.54 5.12 41.06
CA LYS A 63 -4.76 4.62 40.37
C LYS A 63 -4.59 4.21 38.90
N ARG A 64 -3.38 4.21 38.35
CA ARG A 64 -3.09 3.89 36.93
C ARG A 64 -2.06 2.78 36.70
N LYS A 65 -2.02 1.76 37.57
CA LYS A 65 -1.14 0.59 37.41
C LYS A 65 -1.87 -0.76 37.41
N LYS A 66 -3.14 -0.80 36.98
CA LYS A 66 -3.89 -2.06 36.79
C LYS A 66 -4.30 -2.37 35.35
N ASP A 67 -4.04 -1.48 34.39
CA ASP A 67 -4.48 -1.69 32.99
C ASP A 67 -3.35 -1.94 31.98
N PHE A 68 -2.09 -2.04 32.43
CA PHE A 68 -0.93 -2.24 31.52
C PHE A 68 -0.46 -3.69 31.34
N PHE A 69 -1.09 -4.66 31.99
CA PHE A 69 -0.84 -6.08 31.75
C PHE A 69 -2.14 -6.89 31.78
N ASN A 70 -2.99 -6.70 30.78
CA ASN A 70 -3.97 -7.73 30.42
C ASN A 70 -3.49 -8.43 29.15
N ASN A 71 -2.49 -9.31 29.30
CA ASN A 71 -1.99 -10.18 28.23
C ASN A 71 -2.95 -11.35 27.89
N ASN A 72 -4.16 -11.41 28.48
CA ASN A 72 -5.12 -12.50 28.27
C ASN A 72 -5.99 -12.39 27.01
N THR A 73 -5.75 -11.44 26.11
CA THR A 73 -6.38 -11.42 24.76
C THR A 73 -5.44 -11.87 23.64
N LYS A 74 -4.19 -12.24 23.94
CA LYS A 74 -3.22 -12.71 22.93
C LYS A 74 -3.61 -14.04 22.27
N SER A 75 -4.46 -14.86 22.90
CA SER A 75 -4.82 -16.19 22.39
C SER A 75 -5.98 -16.21 21.38
N GLN A 76 -6.72 -15.11 21.18
CA GLN A 76 -7.89 -15.11 20.27
C GLN A 76 -7.62 -14.57 18.86
N PHE A 77 -6.42 -14.02 18.59
CA PHE A 77 -6.10 -13.39 17.30
C PHE A 77 -4.96 -14.08 16.51
N LEU A 78 -4.49 -15.24 16.97
CA LEU A 78 -3.30 -15.89 16.42
C LEU A 78 -3.57 -16.81 15.21
N PHE A 79 -4.83 -17.09 14.87
CA PHE A 79 -5.17 -17.81 13.65
C PHE A 79 -5.59 -16.82 12.57
N GLN A 80 -4.60 -16.24 11.90
CA GLN A 80 -4.81 -15.41 10.72
C GLN A 80 -4.93 -16.34 9.51
N GLU A 81 -6.16 -16.52 9.03
CA GLU A 81 -6.45 -17.49 7.99
C GLU A 81 -6.13 -16.88 6.60
N ARG A 82 -5.54 -17.68 5.70
CA ARG A 82 -5.31 -17.27 4.30
C ARG A 82 -6.61 -17.11 3.51
N TRP A 83 -7.68 -17.68 4.04
CA TRP A 83 -9.04 -17.67 3.51
C TRP A 83 -10.03 -17.66 4.67
N ILE A 84 -11.21 -17.09 4.46
CA ILE A 84 -12.29 -17.11 5.45
C ILE A 84 -13.56 -17.60 4.78
N TYR A 85 -14.38 -18.32 5.53
CA TYR A 85 -15.73 -18.66 5.09
C TYR A 85 -16.67 -17.47 5.33
N VAL A 86 -17.34 -17.02 4.28
CA VAL A 86 -18.33 -15.95 4.27
C VAL A 86 -19.70 -16.60 4.28
N GLN A 87 -20.34 -16.60 5.45
CA GLN A 87 -21.68 -17.16 5.58
C GLN A 87 -22.70 -16.29 4.82
N LYS A 88 -23.47 -16.92 3.93
CA LYS A 88 -24.48 -16.25 3.08
C LYS A 88 -25.85 -16.12 3.75
N GLU A 89 -26.21 -17.06 4.62
CA GLU A 89 -27.54 -17.16 5.21
C GLU A 89 -27.46 -17.38 6.72
N SER A 90 -28.32 -16.71 7.47
CA SER A 90 -28.48 -16.92 8.91
C SER A 90 -29.12 -18.29 9.15
N THR A 91 -28.48 -19.15 9.94
CA THR A 91 -29.08 -20.44 10.35
C THR A 91 -29.57 -20.34 11.79
N ARG A 92 -30.55 -21.18 12.19
CA ARG A 92 -31.12 -21.17 13.56
C ARG A 92 -30.05 -21.39 14.65
N GLU A 93 -28.92 -22.01 14.33
CA GLU A 93 -27.82 -22.32 15.24
C GLU A 93 -26.67 -21.29 15.22
N ARG A 94 -26.55 -20.49 14.15
CA ARG A 94 -25.55 -19.41 14.01
C ARG A 94 -26.15 -18.19 13.34
N HIS A 95 -26.45 -17.17 14.15
CA HIS A 95 -26.79 -15.83 13.68
C HIS A 95 -25.51 -15.07 13.31
N GLY A 96 -25.33 -14.78 12.03
CA GLY A 96 -24.24 -13.89 11.60
C GLY A 96 -24.06 -13.83 10.09
N TYR A 97 -24.09 -12.62 9.54
CA TYR A 97 -23.53 -12.31 8.22
C TYR A 97 -22.08 -11.89 8.42
N CYS A 98 -21.16 -12.35 7.56
CA CYS A 98 -19.77 -11.90 7.62
C CYS A 98 -19.69 -10.43 7.20
N THR A 99 -19.45 -9.54 8.16
CA THR A 99 -19.28 -8.10 7.90
C THR A 99 -17.89 -7.80 7.34
N LEU A 100 -17.72 -6.62 6.72
CA LEU A 100 -16.40 -6.15 6.29
C LEU A 100 -15.41 -6.12 7.47
N GLY A 101 -15.83 -5.67 8.64
CA GLY A 101 -14.98 -5.62 9.84
C GLY A 101 -14.56 -7.00 10.34
N GLU A 102 -15.44 -8.01 10.24
CA GLU A 102 -15.10 -9.39 10.58
C GLU A 102 -14.10 -9.97 9.57
N ALA A 103 -14.35 -9.79 8.28
CA ALA A 103 -13.43 -10.22 7.24
C ALA A 103 -12.04 -9.57 7.39
N PHE A 104 -12.03 -8.28 7.72
CA PHE A 104 -10.81 -7.52 7.93
C PHE A 104 -9.97 -8.02 9.13
N ASN A 105 -10.63 -8.46 10.20
CA ASN A 105 -9.95 -9.00 11.38
C ASN A 105 -9.43 -10.42 11.19
N ARG A 106 -10.14 -11.25 10.42
CA ARG A 106 -9.80 -12.68 10.25
C ARG A 106 -8.76 -12.93 9.17
N LEU A 107 -8.75 -12.12 8.11
CA LEU A 107 -7.78 -12.25 7.02
C LEU A 107 -6.40 -11.74 7.43
N ASP A 108 -5.37 -12.44 6.96
CA ASP A 108 -3.98 -12.04 7.17
C ASP A 108 -3.54 -10.90 6.23
N PHE A 109 -3.91 -9.66 6.60
CA PHE A 109 -3.39 -8.47 5.93
C PHE A 109 -1.90 -8.24 6.23
N SER A 110 -1.39 -8.73 7.36
CA SER A 110 0.00 -8.49 7.77
C SER A 110 0.98 -9.16 6.82
N SER A 111 0.75 -10.43 6.48
CA SER A 111 1.52 -11.13 5.46
C SER A 111 1.23 -10.61 4.05
N ALA A 112 -0.01 -10.17 3.76
CA ALA A 112 -0.35 -9.60 2.47
C ALA A 112 0.40 -8.29 2.16
N ILE A 113 0.71 -7.49 3.19
CA ILE A 113 1.54 -6.28 3.03
C ILE A 113 3.00 -6.62 2.71
N GLN A 114 3.50 -7.77 3.15
CA GLN A 114 4.86 -8.20 2.83
C GLN A 114 5.00 -8.65 1.38
N ASP A 115 3.93 -9.21 0.81
CA ASP A 115 3.88 -9.56 -0.61
C ASP A 115 3.72 -8.32 -1.49
N VAL A 116 4.79 -8.07 -2.23
CA VAL A 116 4.90 -7.03 -3.24
C VAL A 116 3.67 -7.01 -4.16
N ARG A 117 3.20 -8.17 -4.64
CA ARG A 117 2.07 -8.24 -5.60
C ARG A 117 0.72 -7.79 -5.02
N ARG A 118 0.58 -7.88 -3.70
CA ARG A 118 -0.65 -7.58 -2.95
C ARG A 118 -0.59 -6.20 -2.29
N PHE A 119 0.60 -5.67 -2.08
CA PHE A 119 0.83 -4.42 -1.35
C PHE A 119 -0.04 -3.26 -1.87
N ASN A 120 0.03 -2.95 -3.17
CA ASN A 120 -0.74 -1.85 -3.76
C ASN A 120 -2.26 -2.05 -3.60
N TYR A 121 -2.74 -3.29 -3.70
CA TYR A 121 -4.14 -3.62 -3.50
C TYR A 121 -4.58 -3.37 -2.06
N VAL A 122 -3.79 -3.81 -1.08
CA VAL A 122 -4.06 -3.60 0.35
C VAL A 122 -4.10 -2.10 0.68
N VAL A 123 -3.14 -1.31 0.17
CA VAL A 123 -3.09 0.14 0.39
C VAL A 123 -4.35 0.82 -0.18
N ASN A 124 -4.74 0.53 -1.43
CA ASN A 124 -5.92 1.15 -2.01
C ASN A 124 -7.22 0.68 -1.32
N LEU A 125 -7.28 -0.58 -0.85
CA LEU A 125 -8.40 -1.07 -0.05
C LEU A 125 -8.52 -0.28 1.27
N LEU A 126 -7.40 -0.04 1.96
CA LEU A 126 -7.39 0.77 3.18
C LEU A 126 -7.80 2.22 2.89
N GLN A 127 -7.32 2.82 1.79
CA GLN A 127 -7.72 4.15 1.36
C GLN A 127 -9.23 4.23 1.06
N LEU A 128 -9.81 3.21 0.43
CA LEU A 128 -11.25 3.13 0.20
C LEU A 128 -12.03 3.04 1.51
N ILE A 129 -11.56 2.23 2.46
CA ILE A 129 -12.14 2.11 3.81
C ILE A 129 -12.08 3.47 4.51
N ALA A 130 -10.95 4.17 4.47
CA ALA A 130 -10.78 5.50 5.06
C ALA A 130 -11.82 6.51 4.54
N LYS A 131 -12.09 6.49 3.23
CA LYS A 131 -13.03 7.43 2.59
C LYS A 131 -14.50 7.12 2.86
N SER A 132 -14.86 5.85 3.03
CA SER A 132 -16.27 5.43 2.90
C SER A 132 -16.82 4.56 4.01
N GLN A 133 -15.99 3.82 4.75
CA GLN A 133 -16.45 2.78 5.67
C GLN A 133 -15.75 2.79 7.04
N LEU A 134 -14.84 3.72 7.32
CA LEU A 134 -14.07 3.71 8.57
C LEU A 134 -14.95 3.71 9.82
N THR A 135 -16.06 4.43 9.77
CA THR A 135 -17.02 4.57 10.87
C THR A 135 -18.01 3.40 10.97
N SER A 136 -18.21 2.64 9.90
CA SER A 136 -19.06 1.44 9.90
C SER A 136 -18.34 0.20 10.45
N LEU A 137 -17.01 0.25 10.56
CA LEU A 137 -16.20 -0.79 11.17
C LEU A 137 -16.42 -0.87 12.68
N SER A 138 -16.40 -2.08 13.23
CA SER A 138 -16.37 -2.31 14.68
C SER A 138 -15.09 -1.73 15.31
N GLY A 139 -15.12 -1.41 16.61
CA GLY A 139 -13.94 -0.88 17.30
C GLY A 139 -12.70 -1.78 17.20
N ALA A 140 -12.90 -3.12 17.17
CA ALA A 140 -11.83 -4.09 16.94
C ALA A 140 -11.28 -3.99 15.51
N ALA A 141 -12.15 -3.88 14.50
CA ALA A 141 -11.74 -3.72 13.10
C ALA A 141 -11.03 -2.38 12.85
N GLN A 142 -11.49 -1.29 13.47
CA GLN A 142 -10.79 -0.01 13.44
C GLN A 142 -9.40 -0.12 14.07
N LYS A 143 -9.27 -0.77 15.23
CA LYS A 143 -7.96 -1.01 15.86
C LYS A 143 -7.04 -1.80 14.93
N ASN A 144 -7.54 -2.88 14.31
CA ASN A 144 -6.76 -3.66 13.36
C ASN A 144 -6.38 -2.84 12.12
N TYR A 145 -7.28 -1.99 11.61
CA TYR A 145 -7.00 -1.08 10.49
C TYR A 145 -5.79 -0.19 10.77
N PHE A 146 -5.75 0.45 11.95
CA PHE A 146 -4.61 1.29 12.33
C PHE A 146 -3.32 0.48 12.54
N ASN A 147 -3.41 -0.75 13.09
CA ASN A 147 -2.25 -1.63 13.22
C ASN A 147 -1.67 -2.04 11.85
N VAL A 148 -2.55 -2.39 10.91
CA VAL A 148 -2.18 -2.74 9.52
C VAL A 148 -1.55 -1.52 8.84
N LEU A 149 -2.15 -0.33 9.00
CA LEU A 149 -1.60 0.92 8.47
C LEU A 149 -0.23 1.26 9.06
N GLU A 150 -0.03 1.07 10.37
CA GLU A 150 1.26 1.29 11.01
C GLU A 150 2.34 0.35 10.45
N LYS A 151 2.03 -0.94 10.28
CA LYS A 151 2.95 -1.91 9.66
C LYS A 151 3.34 -1.50 8.24
N ILE A 152 2.37 -1.00 7.48
CA ILE A 152 2.59 -0.48 6.14
C ILE A 152 3.52 0.73 6.15
N VAL A 153 3.30 1.70 7.04
CA VAL A 153 4.15 2.90 7.16
C VAL A 153 5.58 2.50 7.50
N ARG A 154 5.77 1.64 8.51
CA ARG A 154 7.10 1.11 8.88
C ARG A 154 7.78 0.43 7.70
N LYS A 155 7.08 -0.47 7.00
CA LYS A 155 7.61 -1.13 5.79
C LYS A 155 8.09 -0.12 4.74
N ILE A 156 7.38 0.97 4.48
CA ILE A 156 7.84 1.99 3.52
C ILE A 156 9.05 2.78 4.04
N LEU A 157 9.09 3.07 5.34
CA LEU A 157 10.24 3.75 5.94
C LEU A 157 11.51 2.88 5.80
N ASP A 158 11.36 1.56 5.84
CA ASP A 158 12.48 0.61 5.67
C ASP A 158 12.78 0.33 4.18
N ASP A 159 11.78 -0.08 3.40
CA ASP A 159 11.92 -0.57 2.01
C ASP A 159 12.04 0.57 0.97
N HIS A 160 11.62 1.80 1.31
CA HIS A 160 11.58 2.98 0.42
C HIS A 160 10.77 2.80 -0.88
N GLN A 161 9.93 1.77 -0.98
CA GLN A 161 9.15 1.45 -2.18
C GLN A 161 7.79 2.16 -2.20
N ASN A 162 7.49 2.85 -3.31
CA ASN A 162 6.18 3.47 -3.61
C ASN A 162 5.58 4.36 -2.49
N PRO A 163 6.30 5.37 -1.96
CA PRO A 163 5.79 6.24 -0.89
C PRO A 163 4.56 7.07 -1.30
N ARG A 164 4.31 7.26 -2.61
CA ARG A 164 3.21 8.11 -3.11
C ARG A 164 1.83 7.59 -2.72
N LEU A 165 1.59 6.28 -2.83
CA LEU A 165 0.28 5.68 -2.52
C LEU A 165 -0.10 5.92 -1.05
N ILE A 166 0.89 5.85 -0.17
CA ILE A 166 0.69 6.01 1.27
C ILE A 166 0.52 7.46 1.66
N LYS A 167 1.31 8.37 1.05
CA LYS A 167 1.09 9.81 1.22
C LYS A 167 -0.34 10.18 0.85
N ALA A 168 -0.86 9.65 -0.27
CA ALA A 168 -2.25 9.87 -0.66
C ALA A 168 -3.25 9.28 0.36
N LEU A 169 -3.06 8.03 0.79
CA LEU A 169 -3.90 7.40 1.81
C LEU A 169 -3.92 8.20 3.12
N LEU A 170 -2.77 8.58 3.64
CA LEU A 170 -2.66 9.33 4.90
C LEU A 170 -3.28 10.72 4.78
N ASN A 171 -3.15 11.39 3.63
CA ASN A 171 -3.82 12.67 3.37
C ASN A 171 -5.34 12.51 3.39
N ASP A 172 -5.87 11.49 2.70
CA ASP A 172 -7.31 11.21 2.66
C ASP A 172 -7.85 10.82 4.04
N LEU A 173 -7.10 9.99 4.78
CA LEU A 173 -7.47 9.58 6.14
C LEU A 173 -7.42 10.76 7.11
N SER A 174 -6.39 11.60 7.05
CA SER A 174 -6.28 12.82 7.87
C SER A 174 -7.44 13.76 7.61
N SER A 175 -7.76 14.02 6.33
CA SER A 175 -8.91 14.84 5.93
C SER A 175 -10.23 14.26 6.44
N ALA A 176 -10.46 12.96 6.25
CA ALA A 176 -11.66 12.28 6.74
C ALA A 176 -11.81 12.38 8.26
N LEU A 177 -10.72 12.16 9.01
CA LEU A 177 -10.72 12.29 10.47
C LEU A 177 -10.94 13.75 10.92
N CYS A 178 -10.37 14.73 10.24
CA CYS A 178 -10.57 16.14 10.56
C CYS A 178 -12.05 16.55 10.41
N ILE A 179 -12.71 16.09 9.36
CA ILE A 179 -14.15 16.33 9.16
C ILE A 179 -14.94 15.67 10.29
N LEU A 180 -14.68 14.38 10.57
CA LEU A 180 -15.38 13.63 11.61
C LEU A 180 -15.18 14.21 13.02
N ILE A 181 -13.98 14.73 13.32
CA ILE A 181 -13.67 15.36 14.62
C ILE A 181 -14.25 16.78 14.70
N ARG A 182 -14.39 17.51 13.58
CA ARG A 182 -14.93 18.88 13.60
C ARG A 182 -16.46 18.91 13.63
N GLU A 183 -17.13 17.94 13.02
CA GLU A 183 -18.60 17.85 12.96
C GLU A 183 -19.24 17.24 14.24
N VAL A 184 -18.64 17.47 15.42
CA VAL A 184 -19.09 16.90 16.70
C VAL A 184 -20.56 17.25 16.97
N GLY A 185 -21.41 16.21 17.02
CA GLY A 185 -22.83 16.33 17.39
C GLY A 185 -23.69 15.11 17.09
N LYS A 186 -23.22 14.15 16.29
CA LYS A 186 -24.00 12.95 15.90
C LYS A 186 -23.21 11.64 16.00
N SER A 187 -22.58 11.35 17.14
CA SER A 187 -22.26 9.97 17.60
C SER A 187 -21.75 8.92 16.58
N VAL A 188 -20.91 9.28 15.60
CA VAL A 188 -20.40 8.30 14.61
C VAL A 188 -19.06 7.67 15.02
N LEU A 189 -18.26 8.37 15.83
CA LEU A 189 -16.95 7.89 16.26
C LEU A 189 -17.10 6.91 17.42
N ILE A 190 -16.61 5.68 17.23
CA ILE A 190 -16.59 4.66 18.28
C ILE A 190 -15.49 5.00 19.28
N GLY A 191 -15.85 5.11 20.56
CA GLY A 191 -14.90 5.33 21.66
C GLY A 191 -14.65 6.80 22.01
N ASN A 192 -13.65 7.03 22.86
CA ASN A 192 -13.31 8.35 23.38
C ASN A 192 -12.71 9.26 22.28
N ILE A 193 -13.18 10.50 22.18
CA ILE A 193 -12.69 11.50 21.22
C ILE A 193 -11.17 11.70 21.29
N ASN A 194 -10.58 11.62 22.49
CA ASN A 194 -9.14 11.75 22.68
C ASN A 194 -8.35 10.66 21.95
N ILE A 195 -8.92 9.45 21.80
CA ILE A 195 -8.30 8.37 21.02
C ILE A 195 -8.20 8.77 19.55
N TRP A 196 -9.23 9.45 19.02
CA TRP A 196 -9.24 9.92 17.64
C TRP A 196 -8.30 11.10 17.42
N VAL A 197 -8.17 12.00 18.40
CA VAL A 197 -7.15 13.05 18.39
C VAL A 197 -5.75 12.45 18.38
N CYS A 198 -5.43 11.51 19.27
CA CYS A 198 -4.11 10.84 19.26
C CYS A 198 -3.83 10.06 17.96
N ARG A 199 -4.86 9.44 17.35
CA ARG A 199 -4.72 8.80 16.03
C ARG A 199 -4.40 9.81 14.93
N LEU A 200 -5.06 10.96 14.94
CA LEU A 200 -4.79 12.05 14.00
C LEU A 200 -3.36 12.56 14.17
N GLU A 201 -2.91 12.82 15.39
CA GLU A 201 -1.52 13.21 15.69
C GLU A 201 -0.52 12.18 15.16
N THR A 202 -0.80 10.89 15.35
CA THR A 202 0.04 9.80 14.83
C THR A 202 0.11 9.82 13.31
N ILE A 203 -1.02 10.04 12.62
CA ILE A 203 -1.05 10.17 11.15
C ILE A 203 -0.24 11.37 10.67
N LEU A 204 -0.36 12.53 11.34
CA LEU A 204 0.41 13.73 11.01
C LEU A 204 1.91 13.48 11.17
N ASN A 205 2.32 12.78 12.23
CA ASN A 205 3.70 12.36 12.44
C ASN A 205 4.19 11.44 11.31
N TRP A 206 3.39 10.44 10.91
CA TRP A 206 3.73 9.58 9.77
C TRP A 206 3.86 10.36 8.46
N GLN A 207 2.99 11.34 8.21
CA GLN A 207 3.10 12.22 7.04
C GLN A 207 4.41 13.02 7.06
N GLN A 208 4.81 13.55 8.22
CA GLN A 208 6.08 14.25 8.37
C GLN A 208 7.28 13.33 8.09
N GLN A 209 7.28 12.12 8.66
CA GLN A 209 8.34 11.12 8.41
C GLN A 209 8.43 10.76 6.93
N LEU A 210 7.30 10.50 6.27
CA LEU A 210 7.26 10.19 4.83
C LEU A 210 7.66 11.36 3.94
N ASN A 211 7.42 12.60 4.37
CA ASN A 211 7.87 13.79 3.64
C ASN A 211 9.36 14.05 3.77
N ASN A 212 9.93 13.69 4.93
CA ASN A 212 11.36 13.80 5.20
C ASN A 212 12.15 12.55 4.81
N LEU A 213 11.51 11.56 4.16
CA LEU A 213 12.17 10.36 3.68
C LEU A 213 13.30 10.72 2.72
N GLN A 214 14.52 10.41 3.14
CA GLN A 214 15.71 10.47 2.29
C GLN A 214 16.08 9.05 1.89
N ILE A 215 16.09 8.78 0.59
CA ILE A 215 16.63 7.52 0.08
C ILE A 215 18.13 7.54 0.41
N PRO A 216 18.66 6.55 1.16
CA PRO A 216 20.06 6.51 1.51
C PRO A 216 20.90 6.61 0.23
N LYS A 217 21.82 7.58 0.19
CA LYS A 217 22.78 7.68 -0.92
C LYS A 217 23.65 6.42 -0.87
N GLN A 218 23.33 5.44 -1.71
CA GLN A 218 24.25 4.35 -2.00
C GLN A 218 25.53 4.99 -2.55
N VAL A 219 26.62 4.91 -1.78
CA VAL A 219 27.94 5.38 -2.21
C VAL A 219 28.48 4.36 -3.21
N SER A 220 27.86 4.31 -4.38
CA SER A 220 28.42 3.56 -5.50
C SER A 220 29.31 4.52 -6.28
N ASN A 221 30.62 4.23 -6.33
CA ASN A 221 31.58 4.88 -7.24
C ASN A 221 31.34 4.48 -8.72
N GLY A 222 30.10 4.13 -9.07
CA GLY A 222 29.71 3.64 -10.38
C GLY A 222 29.12 4.72 -11.28
N MET A 223 28.86 4.33 -12.52
CA MET A 223 28.19 5.15 -13.52
C MET A 223 26.81 5.60 -13.04
N THR A 224 26.52 6.90 -13.19
CA THR A 224 25.24 7.53 -12.85
C THR A 224 24.33 7.63 -14.08
N LEU A 225 23.03 7.91 -13.87
CA LEU A 225 22.07 8.14 -14.96
C LEU A 225 22.52 9.27 -15.89
N SER A 226 23.17 10.29 -15.34
CA SER A 226 23.69 11.46 -16.08
C SER A 226 24.85 11.12 -17.00
N ASP A 227 25.59 10.05 -16.71
CA ASP A 227 26.73 9.60 -17.51
C ASP A 227 26.29 8.82 -18.77
N LEU A 228 25.02 8.41 -18.85
CA LEU A 228 24.49 7.71 -20.01
C LEU A 228 24.29 8.68 -21.19
N PRO A 229 24.50 8.25 -22.44
CA PRO A 229 24.17 9.06 -23.61
C PRO A 229 22.70 9.48 -23.61
N LEU A 230 22.41 10.69 -24.14
CA LEU A 230 21.05 11.27 -24.16
C LEU A 230 20.00 10.33 -24.76
N HIS A 231 20.33 9.62 -25.84
CA HIS A 231 19.41 8.65 -26.44
C HIS A 231 19.05 7.51 -25.48
N MET A 232 20.00 7.05 -24.66
CA MET A 232 19.75 6.00 -23.67
C MET A 232 18.90 6.51 -22.51
N GLN A 233 19.16 7.74 -22.02
CA GLN A 233 18.29 8.39 -21.03
C GLN A 233 16.86 8.53 -21.58
N ASN A 234 16.70 8.97 -22.82
CA ASN A 234 15.39 9.10 -23.45
C ASN A 234 14.70 7.73 -23.60
N ASN A 235 15.42 6.69 -24.02
CA ASN A 235 14.89 5.32 -24.09
C ASN A 235 14.38 4.82 -22.73
N ILE A 236 15.04 5.18 -21.62
CA ILE A 236 14.57 4.88 -20.27
C ILE A 236 13.26 5.62 -19.99
N LEU A 237 13.16 6.92 -20.32
CA LEU A 237 11.92 7.69 -20.17
C LEU A 237 10.74 7.06 -20.94
N TYR A 238 11.00 6.56 -22.15
CA TYR A 238 10.01 5.86 -22.98
C TYR A 238 9.49 4.53 -22.43
N LYS A 239 10.05 4.04 -21.31
CA LYS A 239 9.59 2.83 -20.62
C LYS A 239 8.72 3.14 -19.40
N PHE A 240 8.61 4.39 -18.95
CA PHE A 240 7.69 4.73 -17.87
C PHE A 240 6.24 4.61 -18.35
N SER A 241 5.40 4.07 -17.47
CA SER A 241 3.95 4.02 -17.66
C SER A 241 3.21 5.07 -16.84
N ASP A 242 3.83 5.75 -15.87
CA ASP A 242 3.13 6.75 -15.05
C ASP A 242 3.59 8.15 -15.41
N ALA A 243 2.61 9.03 -15.68
CA ALA A 243 2.85 10.45 -15.92
C ALA A 243 3.49 11.14 -14.72
N CYS A 244 3.12 10.76 -13.49
CA CYS A 244 3.71 11.37 -12.30
C CYS A 244 5.20 11.02 -12.17
N ASP A 245 5.63 9.84 -12.62
CA ASP A 245 7.06 9.50 -12.62
C ASP A 245 7.85 10.35 -13.59
N ILE A 246 7.34 10.52 -14.80
CA ILE A 246 7.97 11.33 -15.83
C ILE A 246 8.13 12.78 -15.34
N ILE A 247 7.08 13.34 -14.72
CA ILE A 247 7.11 14.70 -14.18
C ILE A 247 8.12 14.83 -13.03
N ASN A 248 8.08 13.91 -12.06
CA ASN A 248 9.00 13.96 -10.92
C ASN A 248 10.46 13.72 -11.35
N LEU A 249 10.70 12.89 -12.36
CA LEU A 249 12.02 12.70 -12.95
C LEU A 249 12.52 13.97 -13.63
N GLY A 250 11.63 14.69 -14.33
CA GLY A 250 11.94 15.98 -14.95
C GLY A 250 12.35 17.05 -13.95
N GLN A 251 11.94 16.94 -12.68
CA GLN A 251 12.36 17.88 -11.63
C GLN A 251 13.78 17.61 -11.09
N ALA A 252 14.40 16.48 -11.44
CA ALA A 252 15.70 16.09 -10.89
C ALA A 252 16.89 16.82 -11.53
N THR A 253 16.88 16.98 -12.87
CA THR A 253 17.95 17.68 -13.60
C THR A 253 17.40 18.42 -14.83
N PRO A 254 18.05 19.50 -15.30
CA PRO A 254 17.63 20.21 -16.52
C PRO A 254 17.58 19.33 -17.77
N THR A 255 18.51 18.38 -17.89
CA THR A 255 18.53 17.42 -19.00
C THR A 255 17.30 16.52 -18.99
N LEU A 256 16.95 15.97 -17.82
CA LEU A 256 15.75 15.14 -17.66
C LEU A 256 14.47 15.97 -17.83
N HIS A 257 14.47 17.24 -17.42
CA HIS A 257 13.36 18.14 -17.68
C HIS A 257 13.07 18.25 -19.17
N MET A 258 14.10 18.55 -19.98
CA MET A 258 14.00 18.63 -21.43
C MET A 258 13.47 17.33 -22.06
N LEU A 259 13.96 16.18 -21.61
CA LEU A 259 13.48 14.88 -22.10
C LEU A 259 12.05 14.56 -21.64
N SER A 260 11.65 14.99 -20.44
CA SER A 260 10.30 14.76 -19.90
C SER A 260 9.21 15.57 -20.61
N GLU A 261 9.58 16.68 -21.25
CA GLU A 261 8.66 17.50 -22.05
C GLU A 261 8.59 17.05 -23.53
N ASP A 262 9.23 15.94 -23.91
CA ASP A 262 9.20 15.43 -25.28
C ASP A 262 7.77 15.06 -25.72
N ARG A 263 7.32 15.67 -26.82
CA ARG A 263 6.00 15.44 -27.41
C ARG A 263 5.75 13.97 -27.76
N HIS A 264 6.77 13.27 -28.25
CA HIS A 264 6.64 11.87 -28.67
C HIS A 264 6.51 10.93 -27.48
N LEU A 265 7.14 11.25 -26.36
CA LEU A 265 6.99 10.54 -25.08
C LEU A 265 5.54 10.54 -24.62
N TRP A 266 4.92 11.73 -24.53
CA TRP A 266 3.52 11.86 -24.11
C TRP A 266 2.54 11.24 -25.10
N LYS A 267 2.83 11.30 -26.41
CA LYS A 267 2.01 10.60 -27.42
C LYS A 267 2.02 9.09 -27.19
N LYS A 268 3.20 8.50 -26.97
CA LYS A 268 3.33 7.06 -26.70
C LYS A 268 2.64 6.69 -25.39
N LEU A 269 2.77 7.52 -24.36
CA LEU A 269 2.09 7.34 -23.08
C LEU A 269 0.56 7.34 -23.25
N CYS A 270 0.03 8.26 -24.05
CA CYS A 270 -1.40 8.28 -24.41
C CYS A 270 -1.82 6.98 -25.13
N GLN A 271 -1.06 6.54 -26.13
CA GLN A 271 -1.32 5.31 -26.89
C GLN A 271 -1.23 4.05 -26.03
N PHE A 272 -0.43 4.07 -24.97
CA PHE A 272 -0.31 2.96 -24.04
C PHE A 272 -1.55 2.81 -23.14
N HIS A 273 -2.14 3.94 -22.72
CA HIS A 273 -3.24 3.95 -21.75
C HIS A 273 -4.63 4.05 -22.34
N PHE A 274 -4.77 4.66 -23.52
CA PHE A 274 -6.05 4.98 -24.13
C PHE A 274 -6.16 4.35 -25.51
N ALA A 275 -7.37 3.87 -25.83
CA ALA A 275 -7.68 3.34 -27.15
C ALA A 275 -7.83 4.46 -28.19
N GLU A 276 -7.53 4.18 -29.46
CA GLU A 276 -7.53 5.20 -30.51
C GLU A 276 -8.84 5.98 -30.65
N LYS A 277 -9.97 5.30 -30.41
CA LYS A 277 -11.31 5.90 -30.45
C LYS A 277 -11.53 6.99 -29.40
N GLN A 278 -10.77 6.98 -28.30
CA GLN A 278 -10.86 7.98 -27.23
C GLN A 278 -10.17 9.29 -27.64
N PHE A 279 -9.13 9.24 -28.49
CA PHE A 279 -8.42 10.43 -28.98
C PHE A 279 -9.31 11.32 -29.85
N CYS A 280 -10.10 10.71 -30.73
CA CYS A 280 -10.92 11.45 -31.70
C CYS A 280 -12.03 12.28 -31.05
N ARG A 281 -12.47 11.93 -29.83
CA ARG A 281 -13.58 12.61 -29.13
C ARG A 281 -13.15 13.84 -28.34
N HIS A 282 -11.88 13.96 -27.97
CA HIS A 282 -11.36 15.02 -27.11
C HIS A 282 -10.11 15.68 -27.69
N LEU A 283 -10.04 15.83 -29.01
CA LEU A 283 -8.87 16.41 -29.69
C LEU A 283 -8.58 17.83 -29.17
N ILE A 284 -7.45 18.02 -28.47
CA ILE A 284 -6.96 19.32 -28.03
C ILE A 284 -5.80 19.71 -28.93
N LEU A 285 -5.97 20.83 -29.62
CA LEU A 285 -4.94 21.45 -30.45
C LEU A 285 -4.30 22.60 -29.69
N SER A 286 -2.97 22.65 -29.71
CA SER A 286 -2.19 23.82 -29.32
C SER A 286 -2.46 24.98 -30.27
N GLU A 287 -2.15 26.20 -29.85
CA GLU A 287 -2.24 27.44 -30.64
C GLU A 287 -1.52 27.35 -31.99
N LYS A 288 -0.53 26.46 -32.12
CA LYS A 288 0.23 26.20 -33.37
C LYS A 288 -0.39 25.10 -34.26
N GLY A 289 -1.60 24.63 -33.96
CA GLY A 289 -2.30 23.57 -34.71
C GLY A 289 -1.75 22.16 -34.46
N HIS A 290 -0.90 21.98 -33.45
CA HIS A 290 -0.34 20.68 -33.07
C HIS A 290 -1.05 20.12 -31.84
N VAL A 291 -1.32 18.81 -31.79
CA VAL A 291 -1.83 18.17 -30.57
C VAL A 291 -0.81 18.29 -29.44
N ASP A 292 -1.23 18.89 -28.33
CA ASP A 292 -0.51 18.87 -27.05
C ASP A 292 -0.82 17.55 -26.33
N TRP A 293 0.10 16.60 -26.46
CA TRP A 293 -0.08 15.25 -25.93
C TRP A 293 -0.02 15.20 -24.39
N LYS A 294 0.65 16.15 -23.75
CA LYS A 294 0.74 16.19 -22.28
C LYS A 294 -0.60 16.66 -21.70
N LEU A 295 -1.15 17.74 -22.25
CA LEU A 295 -2.49 18.21 -21.87
C LEU A 295 -3.59 17.20 -22.26
N MET A 296 -3.45 16.57 -23.42
CA MET A 296 -4.31 15.48 -23.87
C MET A 296 -4.34 14.34 -22.85
N PHE A 297 -3.19 13.90 -22.36
CA PHE A 297 -3.08 12.81 -21.40
C PHE A 297 -3.92 13.07 -20.15
N PHE A 298 -3.74 14.23 -19.51
CA PHE A 298 -4.49 14.60 -18.30
C PHE A 298 -5.98 14.80 -18.56
N THR A 299 -6.33 15.31 -19.74
CA THR A 299 -7.73 15.44 -20.15
C THR A 299 -8.39 14.07 -20.28
N LEU A 300 -7.76 13.14 -20.99
CA LEU A 300 -8.28 11.78 -21.17
C LEU A 300 -8.33 11.03 -19.85
N GLN A 301 -7.35 11.22 -18.96
CA GLN A 301 -7.36 10.62 -17.63
C GLN A 301 -8.55 11.08 -16.80
N LYS A 302 -9.01 12.33 -16.96
CA LYS A 302 -10.20 12.86 -16.28
C LYS A 302 -11.50 12.24 -16.82
N TYR A 303 -11.61 12.03 -18.13
CA TYR A 303 -12.81 11.44 -18.75
C TYR A 303 -12.86 9.92 -18.64
N TYR A 304 -11.70 9.27 -18.69
CA TYR A 304 -11.53 7.83 -18.67
C TYR A 304 -10.58 7.45 -17.53
N PRO A 305 -11.02 7.57 -16.27
CA PRO A 305 -10.22 7.13 -15.13
C PRO A 305 -9.86 5.65 -15.32
N GLN A 306 -8.60 5.33 -15.11
CA GLN A 306 -8.10 3.97 -15.29
C GLN A 306 -8.77 3.02 -14.29
N LYS A 307 -9.12 1.83 -14.77
CA LYS A 307 -9.49 0.74 -13.86
C LYS A 307 -8.21 0.26 -13.17
N GLU A 308 -8.19 0.34 -11.85
CA GLU A 308 -7.07 -0.13 -11.05
C GLU A 308 -6.85 -1.64 -11.31
N GLN A 309 -5.64 -1.98 -11.76
CA GLN A 309 -5.22 -3.37 -11.97
C GLN A 309 -4.17 -3.71 -10.93
N TYR A 310 -4.38 -4.83 -10.24
CA TYR A 310 -3.48 -5.31 -9.20
C TYR A 310 -2.93 -6.68 -9.58
N GLY A 311 -1.71 -6.97 -9.13
CA GLY A 311 -1.06 -8.27 -9.33
C GLY A 311 -1.86 -9.42 -8.75
N ASP A 312 -2.13 -9.34 -7.44
CA ASP A 312 -2.99 -10.27 -6.71
C ASP A 312 -4.02 -9.50 -5.87
N THR A 313 -5.25 -10.03 -5.78
CA THR A 313 -6.37 -9.40 -5.06
C THR A 313 -7.10 -10.41 -4.17
N LEU A 314 -7.93 -9.93 -3.26
CA LEU A 314 -8.91 -10.77 -2.58
C LEU A 314 -9.96 -11.25 -3.58
N GLN A 315 -10.21 -12.56 -3.57
CA GLN A 315 -11.18 -13.21 -4.43
C GLN A 315 -12.28 -13.83 -3.59
N PHE A 316 -13.52 -13.65 -4.04
CA PHE A 316 -14.68 -14.26 -3.41
C PHE A 316 -15.26 -15.35 -4.31
N CYS A 317 -15.17 -16.60 -3.85
CA CYS A 317 -15.81 -17.72 -4.54
C CYS A 317 -17.28 -17.79 -4.15
N LYS A 318 -18.17 -17.51 -5.11
CA LYS A 318 -19.61 -17.62 -4.89
C LYS A 318 -20.08 -19.06 -4.68
N HIS A 319 -19.39 -20.08 -5.18
CA HIS A 319 -19.81 -21.48 -4.96
C HIS A 319 -19.49 -21.93 -3.55
N CYS A 320 -18.24 -21.76 -3.12
CA CYS A 320 -17.78 -22.19 -1.81
C CYS A 320 -18.10 -21.20 -0.69
N SER A 321 -18.51 -19.97 -1.04
CA SER A 321 -18.68 -18.85 -0.11
C SER A 321 -17.40 -18.56 0.68
N ILE A 322 -16.25 -18.58 0.01
CA ILE A 322 -14.93 -18.38 0.62
C ILE A 322 -14.32 -17.09 0.07
N LEU A 323 -13.78 -16.25 0.94
CA LEU A 323 -12.97 -15.09 0.62
C LEU A 323 -11.51 -15.43 0.88
N PHE A 324 -10.64 -15.31 -0.12
CA PHE A 324 -9.23 -15.73 -0.02
C PHE A 324 -8.30 -14.84 -0.83
N TRP A 325 -7.02 -14.85 -0.47
CA TRP A 325 -5.99 -14.18 -1.27
C TRP A 325 -5.68 -15.00 -2.52
N ASN A 326 -5.82 -14.39 -3.70
CA ASN A 326 -5.40 -15.06 -4.93
C ASN A 326 -3.90 -15.37 -4.85
N VAL A 327 -3.55 -16.62 -5.14
CA VAL A 327 -2.17 -17.04 -5.35
C VAL A 327 -2.12 -17.44 -6.82
N ARG A 328 -1.84 -16.48 -7.71
CA ARG A 328 -1.47 -16.85 -9.07
C ARG A 328 -0.09 -17.50 -9.01
N ASN A 329 -0.08 -18.82 -8.84
CA ASN A 329 1.10 -19.62 -9.06
C ASN A 329 1.36 -19.62 -10.59
N PRO A 330 2.47 -19.07 -11.09
CA PRO A 330 2.76 -19.05 -12.53
C PRO A 330 2.86 -20.45 -13.15
N TYR A 331 2.85 -21.52 -12.35
CA TYR A 331 2.86 -22.91 -12.80
C TYR A 331 1.48 -23.60 -12.83
N LEU A 332 0.41 -22.95 -12.35
CA LEU A 332 -0.96 -23.50 -12.38
C LEU A 332 -1.85 -22.70 -13.33
N ASN A 333 -1.43 -22.61 -14.60
CA ASN A 333 -2.39 -22.44 -15.70
C ASN A 333 -3.03 -23.80 -15.99
N VAL A 334 -3.83 -24.32 -15.05
CA VAL A 334 -4.76 -25.40 -15.37
C VAL A 334 -6.09 -24.77 -15.70
N LYS A 335 -6.45 -24.96 -16.97
CA LYS A 335 -7.70 -24.59 -17.63
C LYS A 335 -8.89 -24.83 -16.70
N HIS A 336 -9.60 -23.76 -16.34
CA HIS A 336 -11.04 -23.85 -16.09
C HIS A 336 -11.77 -23.12 -17.22
N SER A 337 -11.76 -23.78 -18.38
CA SER A 337 -12.74 -23.60 -19.45
C SER A 337 -13.67 -24.81 -19.39
N GLY A 338 -14.94 -24.57 -19.04
CA GLY A 338 -16.05 -25.50 -19.23
C GLY A 338 -16.28 -26.51 -18.10
N LEU A 339 -17.26 -26.23 -17.25
CA LEU A 339 -18.56 -26.93 -17.18
C LEU A 339 -19.46 -26.25 -16.16
#